data_AF-A0A9P7U3B9-F1
#
_entry.id   AF-A0A9P7U3B9-F1
#
_cell.length_a   1.000
_cell.length_b   1.000
_cell.length_c   1.000
_cell.angle_alpha   90.00
_cell.angle_beta   90.00
_cell.angle_gamma   90.00
#
_symmetry.space_group_name_H-M   'P 1'
#
loop_
_entity.id
_entity.type
_entity.pdbx_description
1 polymer ?
#
loop_
_entity_poly.entity_id
_entity_poly.type
_entity_poly.pdbx_seq_one_letter_code
_entity_poly.pdbx_strand_id
1 'polypeptide(L)'
;MAGQERAAAPATNGIIVPKHAARVGPHPGFISSSNQYSSEIKIRRMLKDNGCDPAREDNYRLQGVQLIDNVREHLQLPVRTFDTACTYFHKFRLNFRDAEYNYQDAALASLFVACKVEDTIKKSRDILVAAYAVKNPDKTISPDDKMFESSGKIMIGLERLILETVGFDFRTRYPQKMLVKVVRRVLGKSSANSHEFFDMAYAMCIDLYKTFVPIKRTTFSMVMAVVELTARMRGEHVERVREFAASRGASSSSSSSSRGAQQASSRDEVMETMLDLLDLYVQHQKSTKIGALFDLSTFIDIKIHLNTELDSTARPRYLNHCHRCEVEDAHPLSSVTASAIDPTTMASTPWPADASIRRTARGQGGTMRFVFDPEAANGEQDMVNQFFKEEYEEYEVEVEEPVSASDGEGDGGGGVGFGGGGRGRGRGGGGRGRGGDVDGFIGRGRGGYRGGHRGDYSYRRGAPYGYRGDRPRGRGRYF
;
A
#
# COMPACT_ATOMS: atom_id res chain seq x y z
N MET A 1 -53.71 8.38 56.61
CA MET A 1 -54.91 8.19 55.75
C MET A 1 -54.75 9.06 54.51
N ALA A 2 -55.28 8.56 53.40
CA ALA A 2 -55.39 9.18 52.09
C ALA A 2 -54.08 9.32 51.28
N GLY A 3 -53.76 8.23 50.58
CA GLY A 3 -53.14 8.33 49.26
C GLY A 3 -54.18 8.84 48.26
N GLN A 4 -53.71 9.55 47.23
CA GLN A 4 -54.55 10.05 46.15
C GLN A 4 -53.90 9.70 44.82
N GLU A 5 -54.69 8.98 44.02
CA GLU A 5 -54.40 8.43 42.70
C GLU A 5 -53.86 9.48 41.73
N ARG A 6 -52.78 9.13 41.02
CA ARG A 6 -52.46 9.76 39.73
C ARG A 6 -53.03 8.89 38.61
N ALA A 7 -53.88 9.54 37.82
CA ALA A 7 -54.53 9.00 36.63
C ALA A 7 -53.52 8.43 35.63
N ALA A 8 -53.86 7.26 35.07
CA ALA A 8 -53.12 6.59 34.01
C ALA A 8 -53.25 7.36 32.69
N ALA A 9 -52.11 7.61 32.03
CA ALA A 9 -52.05 8.03 30.64
C ALA A 9 -52.22 6.80 29.72
N PRO A 10 -52.82 6.94 28.52
CA PRO A 10 -53.14 5.81 27.65
C PRO A 10 -51.88 5.15 27.09
N ALA A 11 -51.92 3.82 27.03
CA ALA A 11 -50.86 2.97 26.50
C ALA A 11 -50.55 3.31 25.04
N THR A 12 -49.31 3.72 24.78
CA THR A 12 -48.74 3.72 23.43
C THR A 12 -48.58 2.26 23.02
N ASN A 13 -49.31 1.85 21.98
CA ASN A 13 -49.18 0.53 21.37
C ASN A 13 -47.71 0.32 20.97
N GLY A 14 -47.02 -0.51 21.76
CA GLY A 14 -45.65 -0.89 21.49
C GLY A 14 -45.59 -1.68 20.19
N ILE A 15 -44.86 -1.15 19.20
CA ILE A 15 -44.32 -1.96 18.12
C ILE A 15 -43.40 -2.99 18.79
N ILE A 16 -43.85 -4.24 18.87
CA ILE A 16 -43.00 -5.36 19.27
C ILE A 16 -42.01 -5.55 18.13
N VAL A 17 -40.82 -4.97 18.26
CA VAL A 17 -39.68 -5.35 17.42
C VAL A 17 -39.34 -6.79 17.82
N PRO A 18 -39.46 -7.78 16.92
CA PRO A 18 -39.12 -9.15 17.27
C PRO A 18 -37.64 -9.19 17.67
N LYS A 19 -37.35 -9.75 18.85
CA LYS A 19 -35.97 -10.09 19.24
C LYS A 19 -35.44 -11.05 18.17
N HIS A 20 -34.54 -10.58 17.32
CA HIS A 20 -33.84 -11.44 16.36
C HIS A 20 -33.30 -12.67 17.09
N ALA A 21 -33.67 -13.86 16.61
CA ALA A 21 -33.13 -15.11 17.10
C ALA A 21 -31.59 -15.06 17.06
N ALA A 22 -30.93 -15.62 18.07
CA ALA A 22 -29.48 -15.70 18.11
C ALA A 22 -28.99 -16.39 16.83
N ARG A 23 -28.15 -15.69 16.05
CA ARG A 23 -27.62 -16.19 14.77
C ARG A 23 -26.88 -17.51 15.03
N VAL A 24 -27.39 -18.62 14.48
CA VAL A 24 -26.77 -19.95 14.59
C VAL A 24 -25.88 -20.15 13.36
N GLY A 25 -24.57 -20.10 13.55
CA GLY A 25 -23.58 -20.32 12.50
C GLY A 25 -22.15 -20.24 13.04
N PRO A 26 -21.14 -20.74 12.30
CA PRO A 26 -19.74 -20.58 12.67
C PRO A 26 -19.41 -19.08 12.83
N HIS A 27 -18.61 -18.74 13.85
CA HIS A 27 -18.20 -17.35 14.05
C HIS A 27 -17.48 -16.84 12.79
N PRO A 28 -17.85 -15.67 12.25
CA PRO A 28 -17.34 -15.19 10.96
C PRO A 28 -15.93 -14.58 11.10
N GLY A 29 -15.05 -15.24 11.87
CA GLY A 29 -13.70 -14.76 12.16
C GLY A 29 -12.98 -14.27 10.92
N PHE A 30 -12.05 -13.33 11.09
CA PHE A 30 -11.41 -12.67 9.95
C PHE A 30 -10.38 -13.62 9.32
N ILE A 31 -10.57 -13.98 8.05
CA ILE A 31 -9.61 -14.76 7.28
C ILE A 31 -8.67 -13.79 6.54
N SER A 32 -7.38 -13.92 6.80
CA SER A 32 -6.33 -13.21 6.08
C SER A 32 -5.55 -14.19 5.22
N SER A 33 -5.60 -14.00 3.90
CA SER A 33 -4.73 -14.73 2.98
C SER A 33 -3.37 -14.06 2.90
N SER A 34 -2.30 -14.85 3.00
CA SER A 34 -0.94 -14.32 2.85
C SER A 34 -0.73 -13.79 1.43
N ASN A 35 -0.49 -12.49 1.31
CA ASN A 35 -0.05 -11.90 0.06
C ASN A 35 1.45 -11.58 0.11
N GLN A 36 2.23 -12.36 -0.64
CA GLN A 36 3.68 -12.16 -0.74
C GLN A 36 4.02 -10.89 -1.52
N TYR A 37 3.28 -10.59 -2.59
CA TYR A 37 3.60 -9.51 -3.53
C TYR A 37 2.48 -8.46 -3.64
N SER A 38 2.85 -7.20 -3.56
CA SER A 38 1.96 -6.05 -3.77
C SER A 38 2.34 -5.32 -5.04
N SER A 39 1.34 -4.89 -5.82
CA SER A 39 1.58 -3.97 -6.94
C SER A 39 2.01 -2.60 -6.43
N GLU A 40 2.70 -1.83 -7.26
CA GLU A 40 3.09 -0.44 -6.95
C GLU A 40 1.88 0.40 -6.51
N ILE A 41 0.76 0.30 -7.24
CA ILE A 41 -0.45 1.05 -6.92
C ILE A 41 -0.98 0.71 -5.52
N LYS A 42 -1.00 -0.57 -5.17
CA LYS A 42 -1.44 -1.00 -3.84
C LYS A 42 -0.54 -0.40 -2.76
N ILE A 43 0.77 -0.43 -2.96
CA ILE A 43 1.75 0.15 -2.02
C ILE A 43 1.50 1.66 -1.86
N ARG A 44 1.37 2.41 -2.96
CA ARG A 44 1.07 3.85 -2.92
C ARG A 44 -0.23 4.17 -2.20
N ARG A 45 -1.27 3.36 -2.45
CA ARG A 45 -2.56 3.49 -1.76
C ARG A 45 -2.40 3.28 -0.25
N MET A 46 -1.72 2.22 0.17
CA MET A 46 -1.47 1.96 1.60
C MET A 46 -0.73 3.13 2.26
N LEU A 47 0.29 3.68 1.61
CA LEU A 47 1.01 4.86 2.12
C LEU A 47 0.09 6.09 2.23
N LYS A 48 -0.77 6.32 1.23
CA LYS A 48 -1.76 7.41 1.22
C LYS A 48 -2.78 7.24 2.35
N ASP A 49 -3.33 6.05 2.53
CA ASP A 49 -4.34 5.73 3.55
C ASP A 49 -3.76 5.78 4.98
N ASN A 50 -2.46 5.49 5.12
CA ASN A 50 -1.74 5.62 6.39
C ASN A 50 -1.45 7.09 6.76
N GLY A 51 -1.67 8.03 5.82
CA GLY A 51 -1.36 9.45 5.99
C GLY A 51 0.14 9.72 6.09
N CYS A 52 0.97 8.89 5.45
CA CYS A 52 2.42 9.08 5.43
C CYS A 52 2.78 10.26 4.52
N ASP A 53 3.69 11.11 4.99
CA ASP A 53 4.41 12.02 4.10
C ASP A 53 5.40 11.18 3.26
N PRO A 54 5.34 11.21 1.91
CA PRO A 54 6.18 10.34 1.07
C PRO A 54 7.68 10.51 1.32
N ALA A 55 8.17 11.75 1.44
CA ALA A 55 9.58 12.02 1.63
C ALA A 55 10.06 11.61 3.03
N ARG A 56 9.21 11.78 4.04
CA ARG A 56 9.50 11.29 5.40
C ARG A 56 9.53 9.76 5.45
N GLU A 57 8.55 9.10 4.84
CA GLU A 57 8.50 7.64 4.77
C GLU A 57 9.75 7.08 4.09
N ASP A 58 10.16 7.65 2.96
CA ASP A 58 11.36 7.21 2.25
C ASP A 58 12.60 7.32 3.13
N ASN A 59 12.75 8.42 3.88
CA ASN A 59 13.86 8.58 4.81
C ASN A 59 13.83 7.53 5.94
N TYR A 60 12.68 7.29 6.56
CA TYR A 60 12.55 6.27 7.61
C TYR A 60 12.80 4.86 7.09
N ARG A 61 12.32 4.56 5.89
CA ARG A 61 12.54 3.28 5.23
C ARG A 61 14.02 3.04 4.93
N LEU A 62 14.69 4.03 4.35
CA LEU A 62 16.12 3.97 4.05
C LEU A 62 16.97 3.84 5.32
N GLN A 63 16.69 4.64 6.35
CA GLN A 63 17.39 4.58 7.62
C GLN A 63 17.13 3.27 8.37
N GLY A 64 15.90 2.75 8.32
CA GLY A 64 15.55 1.46 8.91
C GLY A 64 16.27 0.30 8.25
N VAL A 65 16.30 0.25 6.91
CA VAL A 65 17.08 -0.77 6.17
C VAL A 65 18.58 -0.64 6.47
N GLN A 66 19.11 0.59 6.53
CA GLN A 66 20.52 0.81 6.89
C GLN A 66 20.83 0.38 8.33
N LEU A 67 19.93 0.63 9.28
CA LEU A 67 20.07 0.17 10.65
C LEU A 67 20.10 -1.37 10.72
N ILE A 68 19.22 -2.05 9.99
CA ILE A 68 19.23 -3.52 9.87
C ILE A 68 20.58 -3.99 9.31
N ASP A 69 21.10 -3.36 8.25
CA ASP A 69 22.39 -3.72 7.63
C ASP A 69 23.56 -3.55 8.62
N ASN A 70 23.61 -2.42 9.32
CA ASN A 70 24.70 -2.15 10.26
C ASN A 70 24.67 -3.11 11.47
N VAL A 71 23.48 -3.34 12.04
CA VAL A 71 23.33 -4.21 13.22
C VAL A 71 23.60 -5.66 12.86
N ARG A 72 23.15 -6.13 11.70
CA ARG A 72 23.45 -7.50 11.25
C ARG A 72 24.95 -7.71 11.05
N GLU A 73 25.66 -6.71 10.53
CA GLU A 73 27.10 -6.83 10.26
C GLU A 73 27.86 -6.87 11.59
N HIS A 74 27.47 -6.01 12.54
CA HIS A 74 28.02 -6.03 13.90
C HIS A 74 27.78 -7.38 14.61
N LEU A 75 26.60 -7.98 14.43
CA LEU A 75 26.25 -9.29 14.99
C LEU A 75 26.69 -10.49 14.13
N GLN A 76 27.38 -10.25 13.01
CA GLN A 76 27.82 -11.26 12.05
C GLN A 76 26.70 -12.17 11.53
N LEU A 77 25.50 -11.62 11.35
CA LEU A 77 24.36 -12.35 10.81
C LEU A 77 24.45 -12.46 9.27
N PRO A 78 24.04 -13.59 8.68
CA PRO A 78 24.11 -13.78 7.23
C PRO A 78 23.15 -12.84 6.49
N VAL A 79 23.44 -12.57 5.21
CA VAL A 79 22.57 -11.78 4.32
C VAL A 79 21.16 -12.40 4.19
N ARG A 80 21.01 -13.70 4.41
CA ARG A 80 19.67 -14.30 4.46
C ARG A 80 18.78 -13.67 5.55
N THR A 81 19.34 -13.41 6.73
CA THR A 81 18.64 -12.75 7.84
C THR A 81 18.33 -11.29 7.52
N PHE A 82 19.23 -10.61 6.79
CA PHE A 82 18.98 -9.26 6.25
C PHE A 82 17.73 -9.22 5.37
N ASP A 83 17.68 -10.08 4.37
CA ASP A 83 16.61 -10.09 3.36
C ASP A 83 15.23 -10.28 4.01
N THR A 84 15.15 -11.20 4.98
CA THR A 84 13.94 -11.46 5.75
C THR A 84 13.57 -10.26 6.62
N ALA A 85 14.53 -9.69 7.36
CA ALA A 85 14.30 -8.53 8.20
C ALA A 85 13.79 -7.32 7.40
N CYS A 86 14.40 -7.01 6.25
CA CYS A 86 13.97 -5.91 5.38
C CYS A 86 12.57 -6.15 4.79
N THR A 87 12.27 -7.39 4.37
CA THR A 87 10.93 -7.74 3.88
C THR A 87 9.85 -7.53 4.94
N TYR A 88 10.14 -7.95 6.19
CA TYR A 88 9.22 -7.77 7.32
C TYR A 88 9.06 -6.31 7.68
N PHE A 89 10.16 -5.55 7.70
CA PHE A 89 10.14 -4.12 7.98
C PHE A 89 9.30 -3.34 6.95
N HIS A 90 9.46 -3.64 5.65
CA HIS A 90 8.64 -3.01 4.60
C HIS A 90 7.15 -3.34 4.75
N LYS A 91 6.80 -4.60 4.99
CA LYS A 91 5.40 -5.01 5.22
C LYS A 91 4.83 -4.34 6.47
N PHE A 92 5.61 -4.27 7.55
CA PHE A 92 5.22 -3.60 8.79
C PHE A 92 4.88 -2.13 8.55
N ARG A 93 5.80 -1.36 7.95
CA ARG A 93 5.57 0.07 7.68
C ARG A 93 4.37 0.37 6.79
N LEU A 94 4.04 -0.54 5.85
CA LEU A 94 2.85 -0.39 5.01
C LEU A 94 1.54 -0.67 5.75
N ASN A 95 1.57 -1.43 6.84
CA ASN A 95 0.36 -1.88 7.54
C ASN A 95 -0.04 -1.01 8.74
N PHE A 96 0.82 -0.09 9.17
CA PHE A 96 0.59 0.79 10.32
C PHE A 96 0.75 2.26 9.94
N ARG A 97 0.09 3.15 10.70
CA ARG A 97 0.15 4.59 10.44
C ARG A 97 1.54 5.14 10.73
N ASP A 98 1.92 6.21 10.02
CA ASP A 98 3.30 6.75 10.03
C ASP A 98 3.87 7.00 11.44
N ALA A 99 3.06 7.61 12.31
CA ALA A 99 3.43 8.00 13.67
C ALA A 99 3.10 6.97 14.75
N GLU A 100 2.61 5.78 14.39
CA GLU A 100 2.17 4.79 15.38
C GLU A 100 3.34 4.07 16.05
N TYR A 101 4.37 3.75 15.27
CA TYR A 101 5.56 3.05 15.74
C TYR A 101 6.84 3.69 15.21
N ASN A 102 7.83 3.82 16.09
CA ASN A 102 9.16 4.30 15.70
C ASN A 102 9.80 3.34 14.69
N TYR A 103 10.33 3.89 13.59
CA TYR A 103 10.99 3.11 12.55
C TYR A 103 12.18 2.30 13.07
N GLN A 104 12.91 2.81 14.08
CA GLN A 104 14.05 2.10 14.68
C GLN A 104 13.58 0.86 15.42
N ASP A 105 12.54 0.98 16.24
CA ASP A 105 11.97 -0.16 16.98
C ASP A 105 11.38 -1.19 16.02
N ALA A 106 10.66 -0.74 14.99
CA ALA A 106 10.12 -1.62 13.95
C ALA A 106 11.22 -2.35 13.18
N ALA A 107 12.33 -1.68 12.83
CA ALA A 107 13.46 -2.26 12.13
C ALA A 107 14.19 -3.32 12.99
N LEU A 108 14.48 -3.00 14.25
CA LEU A 108 15.16 -3.93 15.16
C LEU A 108 14.27 -5.11 15.56
N ALA A 109 12.95 -4.89 15.74
CA ALA A 109 12.00 -5.97 15.95
C ALA A 109 11.87 -6.87 14.71
N SER A 110 11.90 -6.30 13.50
CA SER A 110 11.91 -7.08 12.26
C SER A 110 13.16 -7.96 12.15
N LEU A 111 14.33 -7.43 12.55
CA LEU A 111 15.57 -8.21 12.63
C LEU A 111 15.49 -9.30 13.70
N PHE A 112 14.91 -9.01 14.87
CA PHE A 112 14.71 -9.99 15.93
C PHE A 112 13.84 -11.17 15.49
N VAL A 113 12.71 -10.90 14.83
CA VAL A 113 11.84 -11.95 14.27
C VAL A 113 12.57 -12.72 13.16
N ALA A 114 13.28 -12.03 12.27
CA ALA A 114 14.06 -12.68 11.21
C ALA A 114 15.13 -13.62 11.77
N CYS A 115 15.80 -13.26 12.87
CA CYS A 115 16.78 -14.14 13.51
C CYS A 115 16.17 -15.48 13.95
N LYS A 116 14.91 -15.49 14.40
CA LYS A 116 14.20 -16.71 14.78
C LYS A 116 13.79 -17.54 13.56
N VAL A 117 13.30 -16.88 12.51
CA VAL A 117 12.86 -17.53 11.26
C VAL A 117 14.03 -18.17 10.51
N GLU A 118 15.21 -17.57 10.57
CA GLU A 118 16.41 -17.98 9.81
C GLU A 118 17.40 -18.82 10.61
N ASP A 119 17.01 -19.36 11.78
CA ASP A 119 17.87 -20.14 12.66
C ASP A 119 19.19 -19.43 13.07
N THR A 120 19.12 -18.11 13.24
CA THR A 120 20.25 -17.23 13.63
C THR A 120 19.99 -16.52 14.97
N ILE A 121 19.26 -17.20 15.86
CA ILE A 121 18.64 -16.68 17.08
C ILE A 121 19.60 -15.78 17.89
N LYS A 122 19.07 -14.64 18.32
CA LYS A 122 19.69 -13.66 19.21
C LYS A 122 18.70 -13.27 20.30
N LYS A 123 19.19 -12.91 21.50
CA LYS A 123 18.31 -12.29 22.50
C LYS A 123 17.97 -10.87 22.04
N SER A 124 16.78 -10.39 22.38
CA SER A 124 16.36 -9.00 22.06
C SER A 124 17.38 -7.98 22.59
N ARG A 125 17.91 -8.24 23.78
CA ARG A 125 18.96 -7.45 24.42
C ARG A 125 20.25 -7.38 23.60
N ASP A 126 20.71 -8.49 23.03
CA ASP A 126 21.94 -8.53 22.23
C ASP A 126 21.80 -7.65 20.97
N ILE A 127 20.60 -7.65 20.36
CA ILE A 127 20.29 -6.79 19.21
C ILE A 127 20.30 -5.31 19.60
N LEU A 128 19.74 -4.96 20.77
CA LEU A 128 19.74 -3.59 21.27
C LEU A 128 21.15 -3.09 21.62
N VAL A 129 21.96 -3.93 22.25
CA VAL A 129 23.37 -3.62 22.56
C VAL A 129 24.15 -3.38 21.26
N ALA A 130 23.98 -4.24 20.26
CA ALA A 130 24.61 -4.05 18.95
C ALA A 130 24.14 -2.76 18.25
N ALA A 131 22.84 -2.46 18.28
CA ALA A 131 22.30 -1.21 17.74
C ALA A 131 22.88 0.03 18.45
N TYR A 132 23.06 -0.04 19.77
CA TYR A 132 23.70 1.02 20.54
C TYR A 132 25.17 1.19 20.16
N ALA A 133 25.93 0.10 20.06
CA ALA A 133 27.34 0.09 19.71
C ALA A 133 27.59 0.64 18.29
N VAL A 134 26.74 0.27 17.32
CA VAL A 134 26.76 0.82 15.95
C VAL A 134 26.55 2.34 15.96
N LYS A 135 25.63 2.84 16.79
CA LYS A 135 25.32 4.27 16.88
C LYS A 135 26.37 5.07 17.67
N ASN A 136 27.03 4.43 18.64
CA ASN A 136 27.97 5.06 19.56
C ASN A 136 29.26 4.24 19.66
N PRO A 137 30.12 4.22 18.61
CA PRO A 137 31.33 3.39 18.59
C PRO A 137 32.32 3.73 19.71
N ASP A 138 32.36 4.99 20.15
CA ASP A 138 33.26 5.47 21.19
C ASP A 138 32.76 5.22 22.62
N LYS A 139 31.54 4.70 22.79
CA LYS A 139 30.91 4.49 24.09
C LYS A 139 30.72 3.00 24.38
N THR A 140 31.45 2.50 25.37
CA THR A 140 31.25 1.15 25.89
C THR A 140 30.22 1.17 27.01
N ILE A 141 29.11 0.47 26.83
CA ILE A 141 28.09 0.27 27.85
C ILE A 141 28.02 -1.21 28.20
N SER A 142 27.79 -1.49 29.49
CA SER A 142 27.59 -2.87 29.94
C SER A 142 26.36 -3.47 29.26
N PRO A 143 26.45 -4.69 28.71
CA PRO A 143 25.29 -5.39 28.19
C PRO A 143 24.14 -5.47 29.19
N ASP A 144 24.42 -5.49 30.50
CA ASP A 144 23.44 -5.57 31.60
C ASP A 144 22.84 -4.22 32.05
N ASP A 145 23.09 -3.13 31.29
CA ASP A 145 22.53 -1.82 31.60
C ASP A 145 20.98 -1.78 31.51
N LYS A 146 20.32 -1.21 32.53
CA LYS A 146 18.86 -1.14 32.62
C LYS A 146 18.23 -0.35 31.46
N MET A 147 18.97 0.49 30.75
CA MET A 147 18.45 1.23 29.60
C MET A 147 17.87 0.34 28.50
N PHE A 148 18.34 -0.92 28.37
CA PHE A 148 17.86 -1.85 27.35
C PHE A 148 16.58 -2.60 27.75
N GLU A 149 16.16 -2.53 29.02
CA GLU A 149 15.00 -3.29 29.49
C GLU A 149 13.68 -2.77 28.89
N SER A 150 13.49 -1.46 28.82
CA SER A 150 12.27 -0.85 28.26
C SER A 150 12.17 -1.11 26.76
N SER A 151 13.25 -0.84 26.00
CA SER A 151 13.32 -1.13 24.57
C SER A 151 13.18 -2.63 24.27
N GLY A 152 13.69 -3.49 25.16
CA GLY A 152 13.52 -4.95 25.05
C GLY A 152 12.04 -5.37 25.13
N LYS A 153 11.26 -4.77 26.03
CA LYS A 153 9.81 -5.01 26.13
C LYS A 153 9.06 -4.52 24.89
N ILE A 154 9.42 -3.35 24.35
CA ILE A 154 8.83 -2.82 23.11
C ILE A 154 9.11 -3.79 21.94
N MET A 155 10.35 -4.24 21.79
CA MET A 155 10.74 -5.19 20.74
C MET A 155 9.93 -6.50 20.81
N ILE A 156 9.73 -7.04 22.02
CA ILE A 156 8.91 -8.25 22.23
C ILE A 156 7.43 -7.97 21.94
N GLY A 157 6.91 -6.79 22.28
CA GLY A 157 5.55 -6.40 21.91
C GLY A 157 5.34 -6.29 20.40
N LEU A 158 6.33 -5.74 19.69
CA LEU A 158 6.30 -5.60 18.23
C LEU A 158 6.43 -6.93 17.49
N GLU A 159 7.08 -7.94 18.06
CA GLU A 159 7.21 -9.27 17.45
C GLU A 159 5.85 -9.83 17.04
N ARG A 160 4.85 -9.79 17.93
CA ARG A 160 3.50 -10.28 17.62
C ARG A 160 2.90 -9.53 16.43
N LEU A 161 3.01 -8.20 16.41
CA LEU A 161 2.47 -7.37 15.33
C LEU A 161 3.14 -7.66 13.99
N ILE A 162 4.45 -7.95 13.99
CA ILE A 162 5.20 -8.33 12.79
C ILE A 162 4.71 -9.69 12.29
N LEU A 163 4.62 -10.70 13.16
CA LEU A 163 4.14 -12.05 12.80
C LEU A 163 2.75 -12.00 12.18
N GLU A 164 1.84 -11.24 12.77
CA GLU A 164 0.51 -11.07 12.23
C GLU A 164 0.51 -10.26 10.92
N THR A 165 1.41 -9.27 10.76
CA THR A 165 1.52 -8.47 9.52
C THR A 165 2.02 -9.28 8.34
N VAL A 166 3.00 -10.17 8.57
CA VAL A 166 3.51 -11.07 7.52
C VAL A 166 2.57 -12.25 7.27
N GLY A 167 1.47 -12.34 8.02
CA GLY A 167 0.47 -13.38 7.88
C GLY A 167 0.95 -14.76 8.29
N PHE A 168 1.94 -14.83 9.20
CA PHE A 168 2.66 -16.07 9.53
C PHE A 168 3.26 -16.79 8.31
N ASP A 169 3.44 -16.09 7.19
CA ASP A 169 4.10 -16.60 5.99
C ASP A 169 5.61 -16.32 6.05
N PHE A 170 6.36 -17.32 6.49
CA PHE A 170 7.81 -17.24 6.65
C PHE A 170 8.58 -17.51 5.36
N ARG A 171 7.90 -17.66 4.21
CA ARG A 171 8.54 -17.99 2.94
C ARG A 171 9.18 -16.77 2.30
N THR A 172 10.30 -16.30 2.83
CA THR A 172 11.11 -15.26 2.19
C THR A 172 11.82 -15.79 0.94
N ARG A 173 12.22 -14.89 0.04
CA ARG A 173 12.94 -15.18 -1.20
C ARG A 173 14.28 -14.47 -1.19
N TYR A 174 15.33 -15.18 -1.60
CA TYR A 174 16.71 -14.71 -1.54
C TYR A 174 17.34 -14.70 -2.94
N PRO A 175 17.53 -13.53 -3.57
CA PRO A 175 18.08 -13.40 -4.92
C PRO A 175 19.54 -13.86 -5.06
N GLN A 176 20.34 -13.81 -4.01
CA GLN A 176 21.80 -13.99 -4.04
C GLN A 176 22.20 -15.38 -4.56
N LYS A 177 21.50 -16.44 -4.14
CA LYS A 177 21.80 -17.81 -4.61
C LYS A 177 21.56 -17.96 -6.11
N MET A 178 20.53 -17.30 -6.64
CA MET A 178 20.22 -17.34 -8.07
C MET A 178 21.15 -16.41 -8.86
N LEU A 179 21.51 -15.25 -8.29
CA LEU A 179 22.49 -14.32 -8.87
C LEU A 179 23.79 -15.02 -9.22
N VAL A 180 24.37 -15.78 -8.28
CA VAL A 180 25.59 -16.58 -8.51
C VAL A 180 25.44 -17.52 -9.70
N LYS A 181 24.28 -18.19 -9.83
CA LYS A 181 24.03 -19.14 -10.92
C LYS A 181 23.88 -18.44 -12.27
N VAL A 182 23.21 -17.29 -12.30
CA VAL A 182 22.99 -16.50 -13.52
C VAL A 182 24.32 -15.91 -14.00
N VAL A 183 25.06 -15.23 -13.12
CA VAL A 183 26.35 -14.62 -13.49
C VAL A 183 27.32 -15.66 -14.04
N ARG A 184 27.48 -16.82 -13.38
CA ARG A 184 28.32 -17.93 -13.89
C ARG A 184 27.88 -18.46 -15.25
N ARG A 185 26.58 -18.44 -15.55
CA ARG A 185 26.05 -18.93 -16.82
C ARG A 185 26.24 -17.91 -17.95
N VAL A 186 26.14 -16.62 -17.66
CA VAL A 186 26.31 -15.55 -18.65
C VAL A 186 27.78 -15.26 -18.93
N LEU A 187 28.62 -15.22 -17.89
CA LEU A 187 30.03 -14.82 -18.01
C LEU A 187 31.00 -16.01 -18.10
N GLY A 188 30.55 -17.23 -17.76
CA GLY A 188 31.41 -18.42 -17.72
C GLY A 188 32.11 -18.63 -16.36
N LYS A 189 33.16 -19.46 -16.35
CA LYS A 189 33.93 -19.78 -15.14
C LYS A 189 34.85 -18.62 -14.74
N SER A 190 35.10 -18.50 -13.43
CA SER A 190 35.86 -17.46 -12.73
C SER A 190 37.04 -16.86 -13.49
N SER A 191 36.82 -15.68 -14.07
CA SER A 191 37.85 -14.72 -14.48
C SER A 191 37.81 -13.50 -13.55
N ALA A 192 38.90 -12.71 -13.48
CA ALA A 192 38.92 -11.49 -12.67
C ALA A 192 37.74 -10.55 -12.98
N ASN A 193 37.44 -10.34 -14.26
CA ASN A 193 36.30 -9.53 -14.71
C ASN A 193 34.95 -10.10 -14.22
N SER A 194 34.81 -11.43 -14.16
CA SER A 194 33.57 -12.04 -13.63
C SER A 194 33.39 -11.85 -12.13
N HIS A 195 34.49 -11.72 -11.38
CA HIS A 195 34.47 -11.42 -9.94
C HIS A 195 34.04 -9.97 -9.71
N GLU A 196 34.65 -9.01 -10.40
CA GLU A 196 34.25 -7.59 -10.29
C GLU A 196 32.79 -7.35 -10.70
N PHE A 197 32.34 -8.00 -11.79
CA PHE A 197 30.95 -7.96 -12.20
C PHE A 197 30.03 -8.52 -11.11
N PHE A 198 30.41 -9.66 -10.52
CA PHE A 198 29.64 -10.29 -9.46
C PHE A 198 29.59 -9.42 -8.19
N ASP A 199 30.70 -8.82 -7.78
CA ASP A 199 30.77 -7.99 -6.57
C ASP A 199 29.87 -6.75 -6.70
N MET A 200 29.88 -6.11 -7.87
CA MET A 200 28.97 -5.00 -8.17
C MET A 200 27.51 -5.45 -8.19
N ALA A 201 27.20 -6.56 -8.87
CA ALA A 201 25.86 -7.10 -8.90
C ALA A 201 25.36 -7.51 -7.50
N TYR A 202 26.25 -8.04 -6.65
CA TYR A 202 25.93 -8.43 -5.29
C TYR A 202 25.64 -7.21 -4.41
N ALA A 203 26.47 -6.16 -4.50
CA ALA A 203 26.23 -4.90 -3.79
C ALA A 203 24.91 -4.24 -4.25
N MET A 204 24.64 -4.23 -5.55
CA MET A 204 23.36 -3.77 -6.12
C MET A 204 22.16 -4.58 -5.60
N CYS A 205 22.35 -5.89 -5.40
CA CYS A 205 21.34 -6.77 -4.83
C CYS A 205 21.02 -6.42 -3.35
N ILE A 206 21.98 -5.90 -2.59
CA ILE A 206 21.74 -5.39 -1.24
C ILE A 206 20.99 -4.05 -1.29
N ASP A 207 21.41 -3.14 -2.17
CA ASP A 207 20.71 -1.86 -2.38
C ASP A 207 19.26 -2.06 -2.87
N LEU A 208 18.95 -3.15 -3.56
CA LEU A 208 17.59 -3.52 -3.94
C LEU A 208 16.62 -3.55 -2.75
N TYR A 209 17.08 -3.97 -1.57
CA TYR A 209 16.26 -4.02 -0.35
C TYR A 209 16.01 -2.63 0.26
N LYS A 210 16.66 -1.58 -0.26
CA LYS A 210 16.31 -0.17 -0.04
C LYS A 210 15.23 0.33 -1.00
N THR A 211 14.50 -0.57 -1.66
CA THR A 211 13.29 -0.28 -2.45
C THR A 211 12.15 -1.21 -1.99
N PHE A 212 10.96 -1.05 -2.54
CA PHE A 212 9.87 -2.02 -2.35
C PHE A 212 9.95 -3.26 -3.27
N VAL A 213 10.98 -3.38 -4.12
CA VAL A 213 11.13 -4.52 -5.03
C VAL A 213 11.00 -5.89 -4.34
N PRO A 214 11.56 -6.14 -3.14
CA PRO A 214 11.44 -7.44 -2.46
C PRO A 214 9.99 -7.87 -2.18
N ILE A 215 9.06 -6.92 -2.09
CA ILE A 215 7.62 -7.17 -1.91
C ILE A 215 6.82 -6.92 -3.19
N LYS A 216 7.46 -6.62 -4.32
CA LYS A 216 6.82 -6.42 -5.64
C LYS A 216 7.14 -7.55 -6.63
N ARG A 217 8.29 -8.20 -6.50
CA ARG A 217 8.90 -9.00 -7.59
C ARG A 217 9.39 -10.36 -7.16
N THR A 218 9.37 -11.30 -8.11
CA THR A 218 9.94 -12.63 -7.92
C THR A 218 11.46 -12.59 -7.91
N THR A 219 12.09 -13.64 -7.35
CA THR A 219 13.55 -13.81 -7.32
C THR A 219 14.19 -13.69 -8.69
N PHE A 220 13.55 -14.26 -9.73
CA PHE A 220 14.11 -14.25 -11.08
C PHE A 220 14.16 -12.84 -11.66
N SER A 221 13.07 -12.08 -11.53
CA SER A 221 12.98 -10.71 -12.04
C SER A 221 13.94 -9.77 -11.32
N MET A 222 14.10 -9.93 -10.00
CA MET A 222 15.12 -9.22 -9.23
C MET A 222 16.54 -9.49 -9.75
N VAL A 223 16.89 -10.76 -9.93
CA VAL A 223 18.24 -11.15 -10.40
C VAL A 223 18.50 -10.68 -11.82
N MET A 224 17.54 -10.82 -12.73
CA MET A 224 17.71 -10.38 -14.12
C MET A 224 17.87 -8.86 -14.21
N ALA A 225 17.12 -8.09 -13.42
CA ALA A 225 17.27 -6.64 -13.35
C ALA A 225 18.63 -6.22 -12.82
N VAL A 226 19.10 -6.84 -11.74
CA VAL A 226 20.43 -6.58 -11.18
C VAL A 226 21.54 -6.90 -12.19
N VAL A 227 21.48 -8.05 -12.86
CA VAL A 227 22.50 -8.46 -13.83
C VAL A 227 22.47 -7.57 -15.08
N GLU A 228 21.30 -7.25 -15.61
CA GLU A 228 21.16 -6.36 -16.78
C GLU A 228 21.61 -4.94 -16.47
N LEU A 229 21.23 -4.40 -15.30
CA LEU A 229 21.66 -3.07 -14.89
C LEU A 229 23.17 -3.02 -14.62
N THR A 230 23.75 -4.06 -14.00
CA THR A 230 25.21 -4.16 -13.81
C THR A 230 25.95 -4.16 -15.15
N ALA A 231 25.47 -4.93 -16.14
CA ALA A 231 26.03 -4.94 -17.49
C ALA A 231 25.96 -3.56 -18.17
N ARG A 232 24.83 -2.86 -18.04
CA ARG A 232 24.66 -1.50 -18.58
C ARG A 232 25.58 -0.49 -17.89
N MET A 233 25.72 -0.56 -16.56
CA MET A 233 26.58 0.33 -15.78
C MET A 233 28.07 0.13 -16.08
N ARG A 234 28.50 -1.11 -16.33
CA ARG A 234 29.88 -1.41 -16.72
C ARG A 234 30.15 -1.22 -18.22
N GLY A 235 29.11 -1.13 -19.05
CA GLY A 235 29.25 -1.18 -20.52
C GLY A 235 29.75 -2.54 -21.03
N GLU A 236 29.61 -3.60 -20.22
CA GLU A 236 30.18 -4.93 -20.48
C GLU A 236 29.07 -5.98 -20.54
N HIS A 237 29.21 -6.97 -21.42
CA HIS A 237 28.38 -8.18 -21.44
C HIS A 237 26.86 -7.97 -21.69
N VAL A 238 26.43 -6.78 -22.10
CA VAL A 238 25.01 -6.42 -22.34
C VAL A 238 24.33 -7.42 -23.28
N GLU A 239 24.93 -7.73 -24.42
CA GLU A 239 24.35 -8.68 -25.39
C GLU A 239 24.23 -10.10 -24.83
N ARG A 240 25.24 -10.58 -24.08
CA ARG A 240 25.19 -11.92 -23.46
C ARG A 240 24.08 -12.02 -22.43
N VAL A 241 23.86 -10.96 -21.63
CA VAL A 241 22.75 -10.91 -20.68
C VAL A 241 21.41 -10.94 -21.41
N ARG A 242 21.29 -10.19 -22.50
CA ARG A 242 20.08 -10.14 -23.34
C ARG A 242 19.76 -11.49 -23.99
N GLU A 243 20.76 -12.15 -24.56
CA GLU A 243 20.64 -13.49 -25.12
C GLU A 243 20.21 -14.51 -24.07
N PHE A 244 20.80 -14.44 -22.87
CA PHE A 244 20.41 -15.30 -21.75
C PHE A 244 18.97 -15.06 -21.31
N ALA A 245 18.51 -13.81 -21.23
CA ALA A 245 17.13 -13.48 -20.93
C ALA A 245 16.16 -14.08 -21.98
N ALA A 246 16.50 -13.94 -23.26
CA ALA A 246 15.71 -14.48 -24.36
C ALA A 246 15.67 -16.02 -24.36
N SER A 247 16.77 -16.69 -24.04
CA SER A 247 16.83 -18.16 -24.03
C SER A 247 15.97 -18.79 -22.93
N ARG A 248 15.81 -18.10 -21.80
CA ARG A 248 14.97 -18.58 -20.69
C ARG A 248 13.49 -18.50 -21.02
N GLY A 249 13.05 -17.45 -21.73
CA GLY A 249 11.68 -17.32 -22.25
C GLY A 249 11.31 -18.37 -23.31
N ALA A 250 12.29 -18.96 -24.00
CA ALA A 250 12.06 -20.01 -24.99
C ALA A 250 11.83 -21.41 -24.39
N SER A 251 12.16 -21.63 -23.11
CA SER A 251 12.31 -22.97 -22.52
C SER A 251 11.16 -23.44 -21.61
N SER A 252 10.12 -22.62 -21.35
CA SER A 252 9.16 -22.86 -20.26
C SER A 252 7.70 -23.17 -20.64
N SER A 253 7.31 -23.28 -21.91
CA SER A 253 5.95 -23.75 -22.26
C SER A 253 5.80 -24.31 -23.68
N SER A 254 4.87 -25.25 -23.84
CA SER A 254 4.58 -25.99 -25.07
C SER A 254 3.59 -25.30 -26.03
N SER A 255 3.01 -24.14 -25.68
CA SER A 255 2.03 -23.42 -26.52
C SER A 255 2.53 -22.03 -26.95
N SER A 256 2.51 -21.75 -28.27
CA SER A 256 3.09 -20.56 -28.89
C SER A 256 2.43 -19.23 -28.49
N SER A 257 1.13 -19.22 -28.18
CA SER A 257 0.36 -18.03 -27.81
C SER A 257 0.58 -17.57 -26.36
N SER A 258 0.83 -18.49 -25.42
CA SER A 258 1.14 -18.17 -24.02
C SER A 258 2.58 -17.68 -23.82
N ARG A 259 3.50 -18.09 -24.71
CA ARG A 259 4.94 -17.74 -24.69
C ARG A 259 5.17 -16.24 -24.83
N GLY A 260 4.50 -15.59 -25.79
CA GLY A 260 4.65 -14.16 -26.05
C GLY A 260 4.23 -13.30 -24.84
N ALA A 261 3.10 -13.65 -24.22
CA ALA A 261 2.58 -12.93 -23.06
C ALA A 261 3.45 -13.11 -21.80
N GLN A 262 3.92 -14.32 -21.50
CA GLN A 262 4.80 -14.58 -20.36
C GLN A 262 6.18 -13.93 -20.52
N GLN A 263 6.76 -14.00 -21.73
CA GLN A 263 8.04 -13.36 -22.02
C GLN A 263 7.94 -11.83 -21.95
N ALA A 264 6.85 -11.26 -22.47
CA ALA A 264 6.58 -9.82 -22.35
C ALA A 264 6.42 -9.39 -20.89
N SER A 265 5.66 -10.15 -20.09
CA SER A 265 5.46 -9.87 -18.66
C SER A 265 6.79 -9.93 -17.89
N SER A 266 7.62 -10.95 -18.13
CA SER A 266 8.94 -11.03 -17.48
C SER A 266 9.85 -9.85 -17.83
N ARG A 267 9.82 -9.33 -19.06
CA ARG A 267 10.59 -8.15 -19.46
C ARG A 267 10.12 -6.89 -18.74
N ASP A 268 8.82 -6.71 -18.59
CA ASP A 268 8.24 -5.57 -17.87
C ASP A 268 8.60 -5.58 -16.40
N GLU A 269 8.60 -6.75 -15.77
CA GLU A 269 9.03 -6.90 -14.38
C GLU A 269 10.49 -6.49 -14.18
N VAL A 270 11.35 -6.89 -15.12
CA VAL A 270 12.78 -6.54 -15.10
C VAL A 270 12.97 -5.04 -15.33
N MET A 271 12.26 -4.46 -16.31
CA MET A 271 12.31 -3.02 -16.59
C MET A 271 11.86 -2.18 -15.40
N GLU A 272 10.71 -2.52 -14.79
CA GLU A 272 10.20 -1.82 -13.62
C GLU A 272 11.20 -1.88 -12.46
N THR A 273 11.81 -3.05 -12.25
CA THR A 273 12.81 -3.25 -11.18
C THR A 273 14.09 -2.43 -11.41
N MET A 274 14.60 -2.39 -12.66
CA MET A 274 15.77 -1.56 -12.98
C MET A 274 15.49 -0.08 -12.77
N LEU A 275 14.30 0.38 -13.17
CA LEU A 275 13.91 1.77 -12.97
C LEU A 275 13.68 2.10 -11.49
N ASP A 276 13.17 1.17 -10.67
CA ASP A 276 13.06 1.35 -9.21
C ASP A 276 14.45 1.52 -8.55
N LEU A 277 15.45 0.73 -8.98
CA LEU A 277 16.85 0.89 -8.54
C LEU A 277 17.45 2.23 -9.00
N LEU A 278 17.20 2.62 -10.24
CA LEU A 278 17.68 3.90 -10.77
C LEU A 278 17.03 5.09 -10.09
N ASP A 279 15.74 4.99 -9.74
CA ASP A 279 15.05 5.99 -8.92
C ASP A 279 15.71 6.13 -7.55
N LEU A 280 16.03 5.00 -6.90
CA LEU A 280 16.80 4.98 -5.66
C LEU A 280 18.17 5.67 -5.81
N TYR A 281 18.94 5.33 -6.84
CA TYR A 281 20.27 5.92 -7.03
C TYR A 281 20.23 7.41 -7.40
N VAL A 282 19.22 7.84 -8.16
CA VAL A 282 19.06 9.25 -8.51
C VAL A 282 18.63 10.10 -7.32
N GLN A 283 17.74 9.59 -6.48
CA GLN A 283 17.16 10.34 -5.36
C GLN A 283 18.00 10.25 -4.08
N HIS A 284 18.64 9.10 -3.84
CA HIS A 284 19.30 8.77 -2.57
C HIS A 284 20.69 8.17 -2.76
N GLN A 285 21.43 8.67 -3.76
CA GLN A 285 22.76 8.20 -4.16
C GLN A 285 23.69 7.86 -2.98
N LYS A 286 23.90 8.82 -2.06
CA LYS A 286 24.83 8.70 -0.93
C LYS A 286 24.41 7.66 0.12
N SER A 287 23.16 7.25 0.11
CA SER A 287 22.60 6.27 1.04
C SER A 287 22.68 4.85 0.49
N THR A 288 23.42 4.58 -0.58
CA THR A 288 23.48 3.27 -1.26
C THR A 288 24.93 2.83 -1.51
N LYS A 289 25.17 1.52 -1.57
CA LYS A 289 26.51 0.95 -1.81
C LYS A 289 26.98 1.26 -3.23
N ILE A 290 26.10 1.13 -4.23
CA ILE A 290 26.41 1.39 -5.64
C ILE A 290 26.36 2.88 -5.99
N GLY A 291 25.36 3.61 -5.49
CA GLY A 291 25.23 5.04 -5.80
C GLY A 291 26.45 5.86 -5.40
N ALA A 292 27.11 5.50 -4.30
CA ALA A 292 28.33 6.15 -3.83
C ALA A 292 29.56 5.93 -4.74
N LEU A 293 29.53 4.94 -5.66
CA LEU A 293 30.67 4.57 -6.51
C LEU A 293 30.64 5.20 -7.90
N PHE A 294 29.50 5.75 -8.33
CA PHE A 294 29.28 6.27 -9.68
C PHE A 294 28.77 7.70 -9.66
N ASP A 295 29.01 8.43 -10.74
CA ASP A 295 28.46 9.76 -10.92
C ASP A 295 26.95 9.71 -11.16
N LEU A 296 26.26 10.75 -10.67
CA LEU A 296 24.81 10.87 -10.83
C LEU A 296 24.37 10.88 -12.30
N SER A 297 25.20 11.44 -13.19
CA SER A 297 24.98 11.47 -14.64
C SER A 297 24.83 10.07 -15.23
N THR A 298 25.67 9.11 -14.80
CA THR A 298 25.59 7.72 -15.28
C THR A 298 24.21 7.11 -15.03
N PHE A 299 23.64 7.32 -13.84
CA PHE A 299 22.30 6.83 -13.52
C PHE A 299 21.21 7.53 -14.34
N ILE A 300 21.33 8.84 -14.53
CA ILE A 300 20.39 9.64 -15.31
C ILE A 300 20.38 9.18 -16.78
N ASP A 301 21.55 9.00 -17.38
CA ASP A 301 21.69 8.60 -18.79
C ASP A 301 21.09 7.21 -19.05
N ILE A 302 21.40 6.23 -18.20
CA ILE A 302 20.80 4.89 -18.28
C ILE A 302 19.29 4.97 -18.11
N LYS A 303 18.80 5.76 -17.15
CA LYS A 303 17.36 5.95 -16.90
C LYS A 303 16.66 6.60 -18.09
N ILE A 304 17.26 7.59 -18.76
CA ILE A 304 16.69 8.23 -19.96
C ILE A 304 16.56 7.19 -21.09
N HIS A 305 17.60 6.37 -21.29
CA HIS A 305 17.55 5.31 -22.30
C HIS A 305 16.43 4.31 -22.02
N LEU A 306 16.29 3.84 -20.77
CA LEU A 306 15.25 2.88 -20.40
C LEU A 306 13.83 3.47 -20.52
N ASN A 307 13.63 4.74 -20.16
CA ASN A 307 12.32 5.39 -20.34
C ASN A 307 11.99 5.59 -21.83
N THR A 308 12.98 5.94 -22.65
CA THR A 308 12.80 6.03 -24.11
C THR A 308 12.39 4.68 -24.70
N GLU A 309 12.96 3.57 -24.20
CA GLU A 309 12.56 2.22 -24.58
C GLU A 309 11.09 1.92 -24.19
N LEU A 310 10.67 2.29 -22.97
CA LEU A 310 9.27 2.15 -22.54
C LEU A 310 8.31 2.97 -23.40
N ASP A 311 8.65 4.22 -23.69
CA ASP A 311 7.82 5.12 -24.52
C ASP A 311 7.69 4.58 -25.94
N SER A 312 8.79 4.10 -26.54
CA SER A 312 8.79 3.51 -27.89
C SER A 312 7.93 2.25 -28.00
N THR A 313 7.76 1.53 -26.90
CA THR A 313 6.97 0.30 -26.83
C THR A 313 5.57 0.52 -26.25
N ALA A 314 5.22 1.78 -25.91
CA ALA A 314 3.98 2.17 -25.25
C ALA A 314 3.66 1.34 -23.99
N ARG A 315 4.68 0.92 -23.24
CA ARG A 315 4.53 0.11 -22.03
C ARG A 315 4.47 1.01 -20.78
N PRO A 316 3.61 0.70 -19.80
CA PRO A 316 3.52 1.49 -18.58
C PRO A 316 4.76 1.31 -17.71
N ARG A 317 5.12 2.36 -16.94
CA ARG A 317 6.22 2.32 -15.95
C ARG A 317 6.00 1.28 -14.84
N TYR A 318 4.74 1.05 -14.46
CA TYR A 318 4.35 0.11 -13.42
C TYR A 318 3.38 -0.94 -13.96
N LEU A 319 3.61 -2.19 -13.58
CA LEU A 319 2.74 -3.30 -13.89
C LEU A 319 1.39 -3.23 -13.16
N ASN A 320 0.37 -3.79 -13.80
CA ASN A 320 -1.01 -3.81 -13.29
C ASN A 320 -1.55 -2.40 -13.00
N HIS A 321 -1.18 -1.43 -13.82
CA HIS A 321 -1.58 -0.04 -13.62
C HIS A 321 -3.09 0.15 -13.87
N CYS A 322 -3.78 0.77 -12.91
CA CYS A 322 -5.18 1.13 -12.98
C CYS A 322 -5.33 2.60 -12.58
N HIS A 323 -5.65 3.44 -13.57
CA HIS A 323 -5.80 4.89 -13.38
C HIS A 323 -6.92 5.24 -12.38
N ARG A 324 -8.00 4.45 -12.34
CA ARG A 324 -9.07 4.65 -11.35
C ARG A 324 -8.56 4.43 -9.93
N CYS A 325 -7.75 3.39 -9.72
CA CYS A 325 -7.24 3.06 -8.40
C CYS A 325 -6.21 4.07 -7.88
N GLU A 326 -5.54 4.81 -8.77
CA GLU A 326 -4.57 5.85 -8.40
C GLU A 326 -5.26 7.16 -7.98
N VAL A 327 -6.37 7.51 -8.63
CA VAL A 327 -7.08 8.79 -8.42
C VAL A 327 -8.08 8.72 -7.26
N GLU A 328 -8.50 7.52 -6.84
CA GLU A 328 -9.38 7.36 -5.66
C GLU A 328 -8.81 8.09 -4.43
N ASP A 329 -9.68 8.83 -3.74
CA ASP A 329 -9.33 9.58 -2.54
C ASP A 329 -8.84 8.65 -1.43
N ALA A 330 -8.04 9.21 -0.52
CA ALA A 330 -7.58 8.45 0.63
C ALA A 330 -8.81 7.97 1.41
N HIS A 331 -8.83 6.69 1.77
CA HIS A 331 -9.74 6.19 2.79
C HIS A 331 -8.91 6.03 4.06
N PRO A 332 -8.64 7.14 4.78
CA PRO A 332 -7.78 7.10 5.93
C PRO A 332 -8.32 6.09 6.93
N LEU A 333 -7.42 5.29 7.49
CA LEU A 333 -7.78 4.36 8.55
C LEU A 333 -8.48 5.13 9.68
N SER A 334 -9.76 4.84 9.92
CA SER A 334 -10.61 5.56 10.88
C SER A 334 -9.90 5.72 12.23
N SER A 335 -9.66 6.97 12.63
CA SER A 335 -9.12 7.29 13.94
C SER A 335 -10.20 7.11 14.99
N VAL A 336 -10.08 6.08 15.83
CA VAL A 336 -10.68 6.18 17.16
C VAL A 336 -9.81 7.16 17.95
N THR A 337 -10.39 8.30 18.28
CA THR A 337 -9.85 9.30 19.20
C THR A 337 -9.46 8.60 20.50
N ALA A 338 -8.17 8.63 20.84
CA ALA A 338 -7.78 8.54 22.23
C ALA A 338 -8.32 9.83 22.87
N SER A 339 -9.31 9.72 23.75
CA SER A 339 -9.73 10.85 24.58
C SER A 339 -8.49 11.42 25.27
N ALA A 340 -8.34 12.74 25.20
CA ALA A 340 -7.23 13.47 25.77
C ALA A 340 -6.96 13.03 27.22
N ILE A 341 -5.74 12.58 27.48
CA ILE A 341 -5.20 12.42 28.83
C ILE A 341 -4.39 13.69 29.10
N ASP A 342 -4.74 14.41 30.16
CA ASP A 342 -4.12 15.67 30.57
C ASP A 342 -2.58 15.58 30.72
N PRO A 343 -1.81 16.65 30.44
CA PRO A 343 -0.35 16.59 30.33
C PRO A 343 0.42 16.47 31.65
N THR A 344 -0.26 16.39 32.81
CA THR A 344 0.37 16.57 34.13
C THR A 344 0.61 15.31 34.95
N THR A 345 0.44 14.11 34.38
CA THR A 345 0.63 12.83 35.11
C THR A 345 1.70 11.90 34.50
N MET A 346 2.76 12.44 33.91
CA MET A 346 3.91 11.68 33.39
C MET A 346 4.95 11.27 34.46
N ALA A 347 4.50 10.93 35.67
CA ALA A 347 5.35 10.33 36.68
C ALA A 347 4.68 9.09 37.25
N SER A 348 5.36 7.96 37.09
CA SER A 348 5.09 6.66 37.74
C SER A 348 3.75 5.99 37.39
N THR A 349 3.71 5.28 36.26
CA THR A 349 2.90 4.05 36.14
C THR A 349 3.41 3.18 34.98
N PRO A 350 3.42 1.84 35.11
CA PRO A 350 3.81 0.95 34.02
C PRO A 350 2.74 0.98 32.94
N TRP A 351 3.18 1.05 31.69
CA TRP A 351 2.34 0.97 30.50
C TRP A 351 1.32 -0.17 30.62
N PRO A 352 0.01 0.07 30.41
CA PRO A 352 -0.95 -1.01 30.38
C PRO A 352 -0.73 -1.82 29.10
N ALA A 353 -0.58 -3.13 29.25
CA ALA A 353 -0.39 -4.10 28.15
C ALA A 353 -1.59 -4.20 27.17
N ASP A 354 -2.62 -3.37 27.36
CA ASP A 354 -3.93 -3.49 26.72
C ASP A 354 -4.22 -2.39 25.67
N ALA A 355 -3.32 -1.40 25.54
CA ALA A 355 -3.52 -0.28 24.61
C ALA A 355 -3.17 -0.62 23.14
N SER A 356 -2.44 -1.71 22.88
CA SER A 356 -2.01 -2.12 21.53
C SER A 356 -3.03 -3.00 20.79
N ILE A 357 -4.19 -3.30 21.37
CA ILE A 357 -5.17 -4.25 20.81
C ILE A 357 -6.11 -3.62 19.77
N ARG A 358 -6.12 -2.29 19.61
CA ARG A 358 -7.05 -1.62 18.69
C ARG A 358 -6.32 -1.04 17.48
N ARG A 359 -6.56 -1.63 16.30
CA ARG A 359 -6.39 -1.08 14.93
C ARG A 359 -5.51 -1.88 13.97
N THR A 360 -5.77 -3.16 13.90
CA THR A 360 -5.87 -3.78 12.58
C THR A 360 -7.37 -3.96 12.32
N ALA A 361 -7.84 -4.30 11.12
CA ALA A 361 -9.24 -4.68 10.88
C ALA A 361 -9.73 -5.90 11.72
N ARG A 362 -8.93 -6.29 12.73
CA ARG A 362 -8.96 -7.43 13.65
C ARG A 362 -9.47 -7.08 15.05
N GLY A 363 -10.00 -5.88 15.27
CA GLY A 363 -10.44 -5.39 16.59
C GLY A 363 -11.93 -5.63 16.94
N GLN A 364 -12.74 -6.15 16.03
CA GLN A 364 -14.14 -6.47 16.30
C GLN A 364 -14.28 -7.91 16.79
N GLY A 365 -14.00 -8.17 18.07
CA GLY A 365 -14.51 -9.34 18.83
C GLY A 365 -14.35 -10.75 18.24
N GLY A 366 -13.51 -10.96 17.22
CA GLY A 366 -13.46 -12.20 16.45
C GLY A 366 -12.06 -12.79 16.32
N THR A 367 -11.99 -14.12 16.21
CA THR A 367 -10.72 -14.83 16.00
C THR A 367 -10.20 -14.54 14.59
N MET A 368 -8.93 -14.18 14.47
CA MET A 368 -8.28 -13.91 13.19
C MET A 368 -7.44 -15.12 12.77
N ARG A 369 -7.61 -15.55 11.52
CA ARG A 369 -7.01 -16.79 10.99
C ARG A 369 -6.20 -16.48 9.74
N PHE A 370 -5.07 -17.16 9.61
CA PHE A 370 -4.17 -17.01 8.47
C PHE A 370 -4.22 -18.26 7.63
N VAL A 371 -4.53 -18.10 6.35
CA VAL A 371 -4.70 -19.20 5.40
C VAL A 371 -3.78 -18.97 4.21
N PHE A 372 -3.00 -19.99 3.83
CA PHE A 372 -2.07 -19.90 2.71
C PHE A 372 -2.71 -20.19 1.37
N ASP A 373 -3.80 -20.97 1.37
CA ASP A 373 -4.55 -21.31 0.18
C ASP A 373 -5.70 -20.30 -0.01
N PRO A 374 -5.62 -19.40 -1.01
CA PRO A 374 -6.65 -18.43 -1.27
C PRO A 374 -7.98 -19.07 -1.70
N GLU A 375 -7.96 -20.25 -2.34
CA GLU A 375 -9.18 -20.94 -2.76
C GLU A 375 -9.91 -21.51 -1.54
N ALA A 376 -9.17 -22.16 -0.62
CA ALA A 376 -9.74 -22.60 0.65
C ALA A 376 -10.26 -21.43 1.50
N ALA A 377 -9.55 -20.30 1.51
CA ALA A 377 -9.99 -19.10 2.22
C ALA A 377 -11.31 -18.54 1.64
N ASN A 378 -11.44 -18.48 0.32
CA ASN A 378 -12.66 -18.03 -0.35
C ASN A 378 -13.81 -19.01 -0.10
N GLY A 379 -13.57 -20.32 -0.21
CA GLY A 379 -14.59 -21.33 0.05
C GLY A 379 -15.10 -21.30 1.49
N GLU A 380 -14.21 -21.10 2.47
CA GLU A 380 -14.60 -20.90 3.87
C GLU A 380 -15.43 -19.63 4.03
N GLN A 381 -15.00 -18.51 3.44
CA GLN A 381 -15.72 -17.24 3.50
C GLN A 381 -17.12 -17.35 2.87
N ASP A 382 -17.24 -17.99 1.70
CA ASP A 382 -18.50 -18.20 0.99
C ASP A 382 -19.44 -19.11 1.78
N MET A 383 -18.92 -20.13 2.45
CA MET A 383 -19.69 -21.02 3.33
C MET A 383 -20.21 -20.27 4.56
N VAL A 384 -19.35 -19.49 5.22
CA VAL A 384 -19.71 -18.68 6.39
C VAL A 384 -20.73 -17.61 6.03
N ASN A 385 -20.54 -16.91 4.90
CA ASN A 385 -21.41 -15.81 4.45
C ASN A 385 -22.87 -16.26 4.28
N GLN A 386 -23.14 -17.53 4.00
CA GLN A 386 -24.50 -18.07 3.90
C GLN A 386 -25.29 -17.95 5.22
N PHE A 387 -24.63 -18.00 6.37
CA PHE A 387 -25.26 -17.86 7.69
C PHE A 387 -25.56 -16.41 8.08
N PHE A 388 -25.06 -15.42 7.29
CA PHE A 388 -25.16 -13.99 7.58
C PHE A 388 -25.87 -13.19 6.48
N LYS A 389 -26.49 -13.86 5.49
CA LYS A 389 -27.36 -13.19 4.51
C LYS A 389 -28.63 -12.71 5.20
N GLU A 390 -28.93 -11.41 5.12
CA GLU A 390 -30.16 -10.83 5.62
C GLU A 390 -31.18 -10.75 4.46
N GLU A 391 -32.27 -11.48 4.58
CA GLU A 391 -33.42 -11.39 3.67
C GLU A 391 -34.43 -10.42 4.28
N TYR A 392 -34.79 -9.39 3.52
CA TYR A 392 -35.79 -8.40 3.90
C TYR A 392 -37.05 -8.63 3.07
N GLU A 393 -38.19 -8.77 3.73
CA GLU A 393 -39.51 -8.75 3.09
C GLU A 393 -40.17 -7.40 3.38
N GLU A 394 -40.38 -6.59 2.34
CA GLU A 394 -41.13 -5.34 2.44
C GLU A 394 -42.64 -5.64 2.35
N TYR A 395 -43.39 -5.27 3.38
CA TYR A 395 -44.85 -5.35 3.37
C TYR A 395 -45.43 -3.93 3.32
N GLU A 396 -46.17 -3.62 2.25
CA GLU A 396 -46.96 -2.39 2.16
C GLU A 396 -48.21 -2.56 3.04
N VAL A 397 -48.32 -1.75 4.10
CA VAL A 397 -49.51 -1.69 4.94
C VAL A 397 -50.34 -0.50 4.47
N GLU A 398 -51.42 -0.74 3.74
CA GLU A 398 -52.42 0.29 3.45
C GLU A 398 -53.15 0.64 4.75
N VAL A 399 -52.93 1.87 5.25
CA VAL A 399 -53.63 2.42 6.43
C VAL A 399 -54.78 3.29 5.94
N GLU A 400 -56.02 2.82 6.08
CA GLU A 400 -57.21 3.66 5.86
C GLU A 400 -57.38 4.63 7.04
N GLU A 401 -57.25 5.94 6.80
CA GLU A 401 -57.56 6.97 7.80
C GLU A 401 -59.06 7.34 7.76
N PRO A 402 -59.79 7.26 8.88
CA PRO A 402 -61.18 7.70 8.93
C PRO A 402 -61.26 9.23 9.02
N VAL A 403 -62.05 9.84 8.12
CA VAL A 403 -62.30 11.29 8.10
C VAL A 403 -63.19 11.70 9.28
N SER A 404 -62.71 12.58 10.16
CA SER A 404 -63.47 13.13 11.29
C SER A 404 -64.50 14.17 10.85
N ALA A 405 -65.75 14.02 11.33
CA ALA A 405 -66.83 14.99 11.14
C ALA A 405 -66.58 16.27 11.94
N SER A 406 -66.83 17.44 11.32
CA SER A 406 -66.69 18.75 11.93
C SER A 406 -67.98 19.19 12.64
N ASP A 407 -67.92 19.37 13.96
CA ASP A 407 -68.92 20.11 14.74
C ASP A 407 -68.44 21.55 15.01
N GLY A 408 -69.39 22.48 15.02
CA GLY A 408 -69.16 23.92 14.99
C GLY A 408 -69.21 24.68 16.32
N GLU A 409 -69.20 26.00 16.13
CA GLU A 409 -69.47 27.13 17.06
C GLU A 409 -68.37 27.57 18.05
N GLY A 410 -68.04 28.88 18.00
CA GLY A 410 -67.24 29.56 19.02
C GLY A 410 -66.59 30.87 18.55
N ASP A 411 -67.23 31.98 18.88
CA ASP A 411 -66.99 33.39 18.54
C ASP A 411 -65.66 34.03 19.01
N GLY A 412 -65.23 35.13 18.37
CA GLY A 412 -64.09 35.96 18.81
C GLY A 412 -63.43 36.79 17.70
N GLY A 413 -63.91 38.00 17.46
CA GLY A 413 -63.53 38.86 16.33
C GLY A 413 -62.20 39.61 16.39
N GLY A 414 -61.89 40.27 15.27
CA GLY A 414 -60.84 41.28 15.11
C GLY A 414 -60.34 41.42 13.67
N GLY A 415 -60.83 42.40 12.91
CA GLY A 415 -60.28 42.83 11.61
C GLY A 415 -58.81 43.28 11.76
N VAL A 416 -57.98 43.32 10.70
CA VAL A 416 -58.00 44.27 9.57
C VAL A 416 -57.27 43.65 8.37
N GLY A 417 -57.68 43.97 7.13
CA GLY A 417 -57.36 43.22 5.91
C GLY A 417 -56.27 43.76 4.96
N PHE A 418 -56.61 43.68 3.66
CA PHE A 418 -55.82 43.79 2.42
C PHE A 418 -55.10 42.48 2.03
N GLY A 419 -55.23 41.89 0.84
CA GLY A 419 -55.92 42.25 -0.40
C GLY A 419 -55.20 41.52 -1.56
N GLY A 420 -55.93 40.98 -2.54
CA GLY A 420 -55.39 40.75 -3.89
C GLY A 420 -55.27 39.30 -4.40
N GLY A 421 -56.40 38.74 -4.87
CA GLY A 421 -56.60 38.38 -6.28
C GLY A 421 -55.79 37.26 -6.95
N GLY A 422 -56.51 36.18 -7.34
CA GLY A 422 -56.47 35.71 -8.73
C GLY A 422 -55.81 34.36 -9.02
N ARG A 423 -56.56 33.26 -8.86
CA ARG A 423 -56.40 32.04 -9.67
C ARG A 423 -57.44 32.03 -10.78
N GLY A 424 -57.06 31.53 -11.95
CA GLY A 424 -57.98 31.18 -13.02
C GLY A 424 -57.51 29.97 -13.83
N ARG A 425 -58.18 28.83 -13.59
CA ARG A 425 -58.67 27.78 -14.54
C ARG A 425 -57.68 27.23 -15.59
N GLY A 426 -57.62 25.93 -15.91
CA GLY A 426 -58.45 24.79 -15.55
C GLY A 426 -58.36 23.70 -16.64
N ARG A 427 -58.63 22.46 -16.23
CA ARG A 427 -59.37 21.38 -16.93
C ARG A 427 -58.81 20.70 -18.21
N GLY A 428 -58.82 19.36 -18.15
CA GLY A 428 -58.85 18.41 -19.29
C GLY A 428 -57.79 17.31 -19.11
N GLY A 429 -58.06 16.02 -18.91
CA GLY A 429 -59.28 15.23 -19.07
C GLY A 429 -59.25 14.37 -20.34
N GLY A 430 -58.84 13.10 -20.23
CA GLY A 430 -59.32 12.01 -21.11
C GLY A 430 -58.31 11.34 -22.05
N GLY A 431 -57.92 10.10 -21.72
CA GLY A 431 -58.56 8.93 -22.34
C GLY A 431 -57.94 8.28 -23.59
N ARG A 432 -57.30 7.12 -23.34
CA ARG A 432 -57.38 5.81 -24.05
C ARG A 432 -56.95 5.69 -25.53
N GLY A 433 -56.14 4.65 -25.78
CA GLY A 433 -56.51 3.63 -26.78
C GLY A 433 -55.41 3.09 -27.72
N ARG A 434 -54.87 1.92 -27.35
CA ARG A 434 -54.43 0.77 -28.17
C ARG A 434 -53.87 0.98 -29.59
N GLY A 435 -52.66 0.40 -29.78
CA GLY A 435 -52.48 -0.76 -30.66
C GLY A 435 -51.69 -0.54 -31.95
N GLY A 436 -50.80 -1.49 -32.27
CA GLY A 436 -50.36 -1.76 -33.64
C GLY A 436 -48.87 -1.57 -33.91
N ASP A 437 -48.13 -2.66 -33.70
CA ASP A 437 -47.23 -3.33 -34.66
C ASP A 437 -46.14 -2.60 -35.47
N VAL A 438 -45.13 -3.43 -35.74
CA VAL A 438 -44.16 -3.50 -36.85
C VAL A 438 -42.96 -2.54 -36.94
N ASP A 439 -41.80 -3.19 -36.75
CA ASP A 439 -40.63 -3.25 -37.64
C ASP A 439 -40.04 -1.96 -38.23
N GLY A 440 -38.72 -1.82 -38.08
CA GLY A 440 -37.97 -0.87 -38.91
C GLY A 440 -36.55 -0.61 -38.46
N PHE A 441 -35.67 -1.57 -38.73
CA PHE A 441 -34.23 -1.44 -38.68
C PHE A 441 -33.71 -0.34 -39.65
N ILE A 442 -32.44 0.06 -39.46
CA ILE A 442 -31.60 0.99 -40.26
C ILE A 442 -31.78 2.46 -39.84
N GLY A 443 -30.77 3.25 -39.47
CA GLY A 443 -29.32 3.12 -39.62
C GLY A 443 -28.76 4.46 -40.10
N ARG A 444 -27.65 4.88 -39.49
CA ARG A 444 -26.70 5.95 -39.88
C ARG A 444 -27.09 7.42 -39.70
N GLY A 445 -26.10 8.14 -39.17
CA GLY A 445 -25.68 9.43 -39.72
C GLY A 445 -25.72 10.57 -38.71
N ARG A 446 -24.63 10.85 -38.00
CA ARG A 446 -23.58 11.85 -38.32
C ARG A 446 -24.02 13.31 -38.21
N GLY A 447 -23.18 14.07 -37.50
CA GLY A 447 -23.13 15.54 -37.50
C GLY A 447 -23.75 16.10 -36.23
N GLY A 448 -23.05 16.79 -35.34
CA GLY A 448 -22.08 17.85 -35.61
C GLY A 448 -22.67 19.18 -35.13
N TYR A 449 -21.81 20.16 -34.85
CA TYR A 449 -22.10 21.56 -34.45
C TYR A 449 -22.16 21.80 -32.93
N ARG A 450 -21.06 22.35 -32.39
CA ARG A 450 -20.76 23.79 -32.15
C ARG A 450 -21.51 24.26 -30.91
N GLY A 451 -20.83 24.51 -29.78
CA GLY A 451 -19.95 25.66 -29.56
C GLY A 451 -20.70 26.65 -28.66
N GLY A 452 -20.13 27.35 -27.67
CA GLY A 452 -18.80 27.40 -27.11
C GLY A 452 -18.83 28.41 -25.93
N HIS A 453 -17.64 28.71 -25.41
CA HIS A 453 -17.29 29.84 -24.52
C HIS A 453 -17.86 29.78 -23.08
N ARG A 454 -17.13 30.11 -22.01
CA ARG A 454 -15.75 30.56 -21.74
C ARG A 454 -15.58 30.45 -20.21
N GLY A 455 -14.39 30.18 -19.71
CA GLY A 455 -14.12 30.17 -18.27
C GLY A 455 -12.69 29.74 -17.96
N ASP A 456 -11.78 30.67 -18.20
CA ASP A 456 -10.33 30.65 -17.97
C ASP A 456 -9.97 30.37 -16.49
N TYR A 457 -8.99 29.50 -16.23
CA TYR A 457 -7.91 29.70 -15.24
C TYR A 457 -6.79 28.68 -15.50
N SER A 458 -5.64 29.22 -15.88
CA SER A 458 -4.39 28.54 -16.20
C SER A 458 -3.39 28.73 -15.06
N TYR A 459 -2.59 27.71 -14.74
CA TYR A 459 -1.17 27.81 -14.31
C TYR A 459 -0.54 26.40 -14.46
N ARG A 460 0.08 26.11 -15.62
CA ARG A 460 1.52 26.22 -15.97
C ARG A 460 2.41 25.08 -15.43
N ARG A 461 2.60 24.07 -16.31
CA ARG A 461 3.86 23.35 -16.50
C ARG A 461 4.95 24.32 -16.97
N GLY A 462 6.16 24.18 -16.46
CA GLY A 462 7.40 24.74 -17.01
C GLY A 462 8.36 23.61 -17.37
N ALA A 463 8.85 23.64 -18.61
CA ALA A 463 9.63 22.62 -19.30
C ALA A 463 11.15 23.00 -19.32
N PRO A 464 12.03 22.22 -20.00
CA PRO A 464 13.45 22.05 -19.67
C PRO A 464 14.44 22.97 -20.44
N TYR A 465 15.72 22.77 -20.08
CA TYR A 465 16.98 23.34 -20.56
C TYR A 465 17.17 23.56 -22.07
N GLY A 466 17.97 24.59 -22.40
CA GLY A 466 18.73 24.69 -23.65
C GLY A 466 19.32 26.08 -23.89
N TYR A 467 20.65 26.23 -23.76
CA TYR A 467 21.37 27.40 -24.28
C TYR A 467 22.69 26.97 -24.92
N ARG A 468 22.83 27.23 -26.23
CA ARG A 468 24.09 27.31 -26.98
C ARG A 468 23.88 28.36 -28.06
N GLY A 469 24.75 29.36 -28.14
CA GLY A 469 24.65 30.42 -29.15
C GLY A 469 25.60 31.57 -28.89
N ASP A 470 26.78 31.46 -29.52
CA ASP A 470 27.96 32.32 -29.50
C ASP A 470 27.80 33.77 -30.03
N ARG A 471 28.81 34.60 -29.67
CA ARG A 471 29.42 35.80 -30.34
C ARG A 471 28.92 37.24 -29.97
N PRO A 472 29.76 38.31 -30.15
CA PRO A 472 30.96 38.63 -29.36
C PRO A 472 31.16 40.15 -29.06
N ARG A 473 32.27 40.46 -28.34
CA ARG A 473 33.01 41.76 -28.25
C ARG A 473 32.51 42.83 -27.27
N GLY A 474 33.41 43.25 -26.36
CA GLY A 474 33.41 44.61 -25.82
C GLY A 474 34.10 44.85 -24.47
N ARG A 475 35.44 44.95 -24.47
CA ARG A 475 36.36 45.76 -23.64
C ARG A 475 35.97 46.27 -22.23
N GLY A 476 36.94 46.16 -21.30
CA GLY A 476 37.19 47.06 -20.15
C GLY A 476 37.28 46.30 -18.82
N ARG A 477 38.43 45.85 -18.29
CA ARG A 477 39.62 46.52 -17.72
C ARG A 477 39.33 47.22 -16.36
N TYR A 478 40.07 46.78 -15.33
CA TYR A 478 40.26 47.33 -13.97
C TYR A 478 39.11 47.07 -12.98
N PHE A 479 39.29 46.59 -11.74
CA PHE A 479 40.44 46.41 -10.85
C PHE A 479 40.39 45.04 -10.18
#